data_AF-A0A9D2LL11-F1
#
_entry.id   AF-A0A9D2LL11-F1
#
_cell.length_a   1.000
_cell.length_b   1.000
_cell.length_c   1.000
_cell.angle_alpha   90.00
_cell.angle_beta   90.00
_cell.angle_gamma   90.00
#
_symmetry.space_group_name_H-M   'P 1'
#
loop_
_entity.id
_entity.type
_entity.pdbx_description
1 polymer ?
#
loop_
_entity_poly.entity_id
_entity_poly.type
_entity_poly.pdbx_seq_one_letter_code
_entity_poly.pdbx_strand_id
1 'polypeptide(L)'
;MDYTLKKEIEEFLDSQQENTVEMAVTLAKIPSPSLHEERKAEFVCETLHQMGYEKAYIDSSNSVVCPLKDDQTKKATVFCAHIDTVFPDTEELPIKREAGKIYAPGIGDNSANVAALLTMARMLQVFHLQAKKPILFAFTSGEEGLGNLKGIRSVLSNLEGRIDEVVAVDGGYLQVVNHAVGSNRYRVTVKTEGGHSYGNFGNRNAIACLSQLIGKLYEMKVPSQAKSTYNVGTIQGGTSVNAIAQECSMLFEMRSEKKECLDKMVEYFEQCVHEVREIGVQVDIEMIGQRPCAQLSGKNHLEDKVMSAAKTQEIIPEFYASSTDANLPLSQNIPAICFGTYLGGGAHTRCEFLQPESMRIGMKILASFLCTYFDTGEIAGGENAPLQVEHHAVMIGCINKAIMQVAPNNAEYLIEQCMKQYGLKRGGNMARQALKSGFNLDIHSYNAYRQWDCEPGASVSSIVSEQPDYHVRVTRCPWQEAWQRYGLTEFGNYYCDYIDKALTQGFGGGLELRVGKTLSHGDSFCDFIWLDAGYDAKTQQAVSHRVHGAGIMGWKEMTEDLCTTCTSVLTEHVPQLAPIILRKALLNFSEIYGEELASTFESCLQES
;
A
#
# COMPACT_ATOMS: atom_id res chain seq x y z
N MET A 1 14.27 13.78 -2.10
CA MET A 1 12.84 14.03 -1.92
C MET A 1 12.70 15.49 -1.57
N ASP A 2 11.86 16.20 -2.32
CA ASP A 2 11.40 17.54 -1.96
C ASP A 2 10.93 17.55 -0.48
N TYR A 3 11.31 18.59 0.26
CA TYR A 3 10.99 18.70 1.70
C TYR A 3 9.48 18.76 1.93
N THR A 4 8.74 19.36 1.01
CA THR A 4 7.27 19.48 1.08
C THR A 4 6.60 18.11 0.88
N LEU A 5 6.91 17.41 -0.22
CA LEU A 5 6.39 16.05 -0.47
C LEU A 5 6.76 15.08 0.65
N LYS A 6 7.97 15.18 1.20
CA LYS A 6 8.38 14.37 2.36
C LYS A 6 7.41 14.57 3.54
N LYS A 7 7.12 15.82 3.87
CA LYS A 7 6.27 16.18 5.00
C LYS A 7 4.83 15.71 4.77
N GLU A 8 4.30 15.89 3.57
CA GLU A 8 2.95 15.41 3.21
C GLU A 8 2.84 13.89 3.30
N ILE A 9 3.85 13.15 2.82
CA ILE A 9 3.92 11.70 2.98
C ILE A 9 3.94 11.32 4.46
N GLU A 10 4.76 11.99 5.27
CA GLU A 10 4.82 11.72 6.71
C GLU A 10 3.48 12.01 7.43
N GLU A 11 2.80 13.12 7.09
CA GLU A 11 1.48 13.46 7.61
C GLU A 11 0.40 12.46 7.16
N PHE A 12 0.45 12.02 5.91
CA PHE A 12 -0.41 10.95 5.41
C PHE A 12 -0.19 9.66 6.20
N LEU A 13 1.06 9.23 6.40
CA LEU A 13 1.37 8.01 7.16
C LEU A 13 0.94 8.12 8.63
N ASP A 14 1.07 9.31 9.23
CA ASP A 14 0.54 9.57 10.56
C ASP A 14 -0.99 9.40 10.59
N SER A 15 -1.70 9.91 9.58
CA SER A 15 -3.15 9.73 9.45
C SER A 15 -3.58 8.29 9.19
N GLN A 16 -2.71 7.46 8.59
CA GLN A 16 -3.01 6.07 8.26
C GLN A 16 -2.67 5.10 9.40
N GLN A 17 -1.98 5.54 10.46
CA GLN A 17 -1.49 4.65 11.51
C GLN A 17 -2.57 3.71 12.06
N GLU A 18 -3.72 4.24 12.47
CA GLU A 18 -4.82 3.44 13.03
C GLU A 18 -5.36 2.45 11.98
N ASN A 19 -5.57 2.91 10.75
CA ASN A 19 -6.02 2.05 9.65
C ASN A 19 -5.05 0.90 9.37
N THR A 20 -3.74 1.16 9.39
CA THR A 20 -2.71 0.14 9.18
C THR A 20 -2.69 -0.88 10.32
N VAL A 21 -2.85 -0.42 11.57
CA VAL A 21 -2.93 -1.31 12.73
C VAL A 21 -4.17 -2.21 12.66
N GLU A 22 -5.34 -1.65 12.31
CA GLU A 22 -6.55 -2.46 12.14
C GLU A 22 -6.46 -3.43 10.96
N MET A 23 -5.77 -3.05 9.88
CA MET A 23 -5.46 -3.96 8.77
C MET A 23 -4.57 -5.11 9.24
N ALA A 24 -3.52 -4.84 10.04
CA ALA A 24 -2.67 -5.87 10.62
C ALA A 24 -3.47 -6.84 11.51
N VAL A 25 -4.42 -6.32 12.31
CA VAL A 25 -5.32 -7.14 13.13
C VAL A 25 -6.25 -7.99 12.27
N THR A 26 -6.80 -7.43 11.18
CA THR A 26 -7.66 -8.15 10.25
C THR A 26 -6.91 -9.29 9.58
N LEU A 27 -5.68 -9.04 9.13
CA LEU A 27 -4.79 -10.04 8.56
C LEU A 27 -4.42 -11.12 9.59
N ALA A 28 -4.10 -10.75 10.83
CA ALA A 28 -3.75 -11.70 11.88
C ALA A 28 -4.92 -12.62 12.26
N LYS A 29 -6.17 -12.15 12.14
CA LYS A 29 -7.37 -12.98 12.35
C LYS A 29 -7.56 -14.05 11.28
N ILE A 30 -7.11 -13.80 10.04
CA ILE A 30 -7.24 -14.77 8.95
C ILE A 30 -6.20 -15.87 9.18
N PRO A 31 -6.60 -17.12 9.42
CA PRO A 31 -5.67 -18.23 9.55
C PRO A 31 -4.94 -18.45 8.22
N SER A 32 -3.62 -18.58 8.30
CA SER A 32 -2.75 -18.88 7.16
C SER A 32 -1.57 -19.76 7.60
N PRO A 33 -1.81 -21.02 8.01
CA PRO A 33 -0.71 -21.95 8.18
C PRO A 33 0.11 -22.04 6.89
N SER A 34 1.42 -22.23 6.99
CA SER A 34 2.24 -22.50 5.80
C SER A 34 1.64 -23.63 4.96
N LEU A 35 1.59 -23.42 3.64
CA LEU A 35 0.95 -24.26 2.62
C LEU A 35 -0.59 -24.20 2.57
N HIS A 36 -1.23 -23.36 3.37
CA HIS A 36 -2.68 -23.16 3.44
C HIS A 36 -3.05 -21.65 3.49
N GLU A 37 -2.39 -20.85 2.67
CA GLU A 37 -2.49 -19.39 2.67
C GLU A 37 -3.65 -18.81 1.84
N GLU A 38 -4.47 -19.65 1.19
CA GLU A 38 -5.40 -19.27 0.14
C GLU A 38 -6.31 -18.10 0.56
N ARG A 39 -6.93 -18.21 1.73
CA ARG A 39 -7.86 -17.19 2.27
C ARG A 39 -7.20 -15.83 2.47
N LYS A 40 -5.95 -15.81 2.92
CA LYS A 40 -5.23 -14.56 3.17
C LYS A 40 -4.70 -13.98 1.86
N ALA A 41 -4.28 -14.82 0.92
CA ALA A 41 -3.90 -14.40 -0.42
C ALA A 41 -5.09 -13.75 -1.17
N GLU A 42 -6.27 -14.37 -1.11
CA GLU A 42 -7.52 -13.81 -1.66
C GLU A 42 -7.81 -12.43 -1.07
N PHE A 43 -7.83 -12.31 0.26
CA PHE A 43 -8.08 -11.04 0.94
C PHE A 43 -7.08 -9.93 0.54
N VAL A 44 -5.79 -10.25 0.46
CA VAL A 44 -4.75 -9.29 0.07
C VAL A 44 -4.91 -8.88 -1.40
N CYS A 45 -5.21 -9.82 -2.30
CA CYS A 45 -5.43 -9.55 -3.71
C CYS A 45 -6.66 -8.65 -3.93
N GLU A 46 -7.78 -8.97 -3.28
CA GLU A 46 -8.99 -8.14 -3.32
C GLU A 46 -8.75 -6.73 -2.77
N THR A 47 -7.97 -6.62 -1.68
CA THR A 47 -7.60 -5.33 -1.09
C THR A 47 -6.81 -4.47 -2.09
N LEU A 48 -5.86 -5.07 -2.83
CA LEU A 48 -5.10 -4.38 -3.87
C LEU A 48 -5.98 -3.95 -5.05
N HIS A 49 -6.92 -4.80 -5.48
CA HIS A 49 -7.90 -4.45 -6.52
C HIS A 49 -8.77 -3.25 -6.09
N GLN A 50 -9.24 -3.24 -4.84
CA GLN A 50 -10.00 -2.11 -4.29
C GLN A 50 -9.18 -0.81 -4.21
N MET A 51 -7.85 -0.92 -4.17
CA MET A 51 -6.92 0.22 -4.25
C MET A 51 -6.58 0.64 -5.69
N GLY A 52 -7.17 0.01 -6.71
CA GLY A 52 -6.93 0.33 -8.13
C GLY A 52 -5.79 -0.46 -8.78
N TYR A 53 -5.20 -1.46 -8.10
CA TYR A 53 -4.16 -2.32 -8.67
C TYR A 53 -4.76 -3.54 -9.39
N GLU A 54 -5.53 -3.31 -10.44
CA GLU A 54 -6.28 -4.35 -11.18
C GLU A 54 -5.39 -5.48 -11.76
N LYS A 55 -4.10 -5.21 -11.96
CA LYS A 55 -3.12 -6.20 -12.44
C LYS A 55 -2.57 -7.12 -11.35
N ALA A 56 -2.96 -6.93 -10.09
CA ALA A 56 -2.57 -7.85 -9.02
C ALA A 56 -3.20 -9.24 -9.26
N TYR A 57 -2.45 -10.30 -9.02
CA TYR A 57 -2.92 -11.67 -9.22
C TYR A 57 -2.32 -12.62 -8.18
N ILE A 58 -2.97 -13.76 -7.97
CA ILE A 58 -2.45 -14.86 -7.14
C ILE A 58 -1.74 -15.84 -8.07
N ASP A 59 -0.47 -16.13 -7.80
CA ASP A 59 0.32 -17.08 -8.60
C ASP A 59 0.08 -18.54 -8.19
N SER A 60 0.71 -19.48 -8.89
CA SER A 60 0.58 -20.92 -8.62
C SER A 60 1.14 -21.37 -7.26
N SER A 61 1.87 -20.50 -6.57
CA SER A 61 2.37 -20.76 -5.22
C SER A 61 1.42 -20.30 -4.12
N ASN A 62 0.32 -19.62 -4.46
CA ASN A 62 -0.54 -18.84 -3.57
C ASN A 62 0.09 -17.52 -3.08
N SER A 63 1.10 -17.01 -3.79
CA SER A 63 1.63 -15.67 -3.52
C SER A 63 0.84 -14.61 -4.29
N VAL A 64 0.58 -13.46 -3.68
CA VAL A 64 -0.04 -12.33 -4.40
C VAL A 64 1.03 -11.47 -5.03
N VAL A 65 0.96 -11.25 -6.32
CA VAL A 65 1.93 -10.47 -7.09
C VAL A 65 1.25 -9.23 -7.66
N CYS A 66 1.80 -8.06 -7.36
CA CYS A 66 1.29 -6.76 -7.77
C CYS A 66 2.38 -5.95 -8.49
N PRO A 67 2.42 -5.98 -9.83
CA PRO A 67 3.32 -5.13 -10.60
C PRO A 67 2.90 -3.65 -10.50
N LEU A 68 3.77 -2.80 -9.97
CA LEU A 68 3.52 -1.35 -9.89
C LEU A 68 3.88 -0.63 -11.19
N LYS A 69 4.96 -1.09 -11.83
CA LYS A 69 5.37 -0.70 -13.18
C LYS A 69 5.91 -1.93 -13.86
N ASP A 70 5.32 -2.27 -15.00
CA ASP A 70 5.73 -3.42 -15.79
C ASP A 70 6.57 -2.97 -17.00
N ASP A 71 7.80 -3.47 -17.08
CA ASP A 71 8.66 -3.37 -18.26
C ASP A 71 9.51 -4.65 -18.28
N GLN A 72 9.06 -5.63 -19.05
CA GLN A 72 9.69 -6.96 -19.13
C GLN A 72 11.11 -6.92 -19.73
N THR A 73 11.53 -5.79 -20.31
CA THR A 73 12.88 -5.63 -20.87
C THR A 73 13.92 -5.24 -19.81
N LYS A 74 13.48 -4.87 -18.60
CA LYS A 74 14.34 -4.40 -17.50
C LYS A 74 14.25 -5.29 -16.28
N LYS A 75 15.27 -5.17 -15.42
CA LYS A 75 15.27 -5.81 -14.10
C LYS A 75 14.35 -5.06 -13.14
N ALA A 76 13.63 -5.80 -12.32
CA ALA A 76 12.68 -5.29 -11.34
C ALA A 76 13.24 -5.32 -9.91
N THR A 77 12.85 -4.34 -9.11
CA THR A 77 13.00 -4.41 -7.65
C THR A 77 11.76 -5.08 -7.05
N VAL A 78 11.98 -6.07 -6.19
CA VAL A 78 10.89 -6.76 -5.49
C VAL A 78 10.83 -6.27 -4.04
N PHE A 79 9.67 -5.85 -3.58
CA PHE A 79 9.36 -5.71 -2.16
C PHE A 79 8.44 -6.85 -1.77
N CYS A 80 8.82 -7.66 -0.80
CA CYS A 80 8.00 -8.79 -0.37
C CYS A 80 7.69 -8.82 1.12
N ALA A 81 6.51 -9.32 1.48
CA ALA A 81 6.14 -9.59 2.87
C ALA A 81 5.36 -10.91 2.88
N HIS A 82 5.81 -11.90 3.65
CA HIS A 82 5.12 -13.19 3.65
C HIS A 82 3.78 -13.14 4.37
N ILE A 83 2.85 -14.00 3.94
CA ILE A 83 1.47 -14.06 4.46
C ILE A 83 1.22 -15.31 5.30
N ASP A 84 2.08 -16.32 5.25
CA ASP A 84 1.94 -17.51 6.08
C ASP A 84 2.41 -17.29 7.53
N THR A 85 2.02 -18.21 8.40
CA THR A 85 2.39 -18.24 9.82
C THR A 85 2.79 -19.66 10.23
N VAL A 86 3.57 -19.76 11.31
CA VAL A 86 3.97 -21.05 11.91
C VAL A 86 2.84 -21.82 12.61
N PHE A 87 1.67 -21.19 12.77
CA PHE A 87 0.59 -21.74 13.58
C PHE A 87 -0.31 -22.66 12.74
N PRO A 88 -0.67 -23.85 13.24
CA PRO A 88 -1.44 -24.83 12.48
C PRO A 88 -2.96 -24.54 12.43
N ASP A 89 -3.40 -23.44 13.04
CA ASP A 89 -4.82 -23.10 13.19
C ASP A 89 -5.46 -22.80 11.84
N THR A 90 -6.65 -23.37 11.61
CA THR A 90 -7.45 -23.17 10.39
C THR A 90 -8.69 -22.29 10.64
N GLU A 91 -8.89 -21.88 11.89
CA GLU A 91 -9.99 -21.03 12.36
C GLU A 91 -9.48 -19.64 12.76
N GLU A 92 -10.41 -18.69 12.97
CA GLU A 92 -10.05 -17.32 13.36
C GLU A 92 -9.16 -17.28 14.62
N LEU A 93 -8.03 -16.59 14.51
CA LEU A 93 -7.05 -16.47 15.60
C LEU A 93 -7.50 -15.43 16.65
N PRO A 94 -7.25 -15.69 17.95
CA PRO A 94 -7.68 -14.80 19.02
C PRO A 94 -6.86 -13.49 19.04
N ILE A 95 -7.55 -12.37 19.24
CA ILE A 95 -6.94 -11.04 19.44
C ILE A 95 -7.17 -10.59 20.88
N LYS A 96 -6.14 -10.04 21.53
CA LYS A 96 -6.26 -9.37 22.83
C LYS A 96 -5.58 -8.00 22.80
N ARG A 97 -6.28 -6.95 23.21
CA ARG A 97 -5.69 -5.61 23.43
C ARG A 97 -5.53 -5.36 24.91
N GLU A 98 -4.30 -5.13 25.36
CA GLU A 98 -3.99 -4.91 26.78
C GLU A 98 -2.73 -4.06 26.94
N ALA A 99 -2.78 -3.09 27.86
CA ALA A 99 -1.63 -2.25 28.22
C ALA A 99 -0.89 -1.62 27.02
N GLY A 100 -1.64 -1.11 26.03
CA GLY A 100 -1.07 -0.47 24.83
C GLY A 100 -0.43 -1.45 23.82
N LYS A 101 -0.69 -2.75 23.96
CA LYS A 101 -0.22 -3.80 23.05
C LYS A 101 -1.38 -4.58 22.44
N ILE A 102 -1.15 -5.13 21.26
CA ILE A 102 -2.07 -6.04 20.60
C ILE A 102 -1.38 -7.40 20.54
N TYR A 103 -2.00 -8.40 21.15
CA TYR A 103 -1.54 -9.78 21.17
C TYR A 103 -2.32 -10.60 20.17
N ALA A 104 -1.63 -11.24 19.25
CA ALA A 104 -2.18 -12.29 18.41
C ALA A 104 -1.05 -13.13 17.80
N PRO A 105 -1.26 -14.44 17.59
CA PRO A 105 -0.34 -15.26 16.80
C PRO A 105 -0.18 -14.67 15.39
N GLY A 106 1.05 -14.33 15.00
CA GLY A 106 1.38 -13.77 13.69
C GLY A 106 0.98 -12.30 13.46
N ILE A 107 0.65 -11.54 14.52
CA ILE A 107 0.36 -10.11 14.42
C ILE A 107 1.57 -9.30 13.97
N GLY A 108 2.75 -9.64 14.50
CA GLY A 108 4.01 -9.04 14.13
C GLY A 108 4.62 -9.76 12.93
N ASP A 109 4.68 -11.09 13.00
CA ASP A 109 5.27 -12.02 12.04
C ASP A 109 4.17 -12.77 11.24
N ASN A 110 3.67 -12.26 10.13
CA ASN A 110 4.13 -11.04 9.46
C ASN A 110 3.01 -10.07 9.06
N SER A 111 1.86 -10.16 9.75
CA SER A 111 0.66 -9.37 9.42
C SER A 111 0.88 -7.86 9.49
N ALA A 112 1.70 -7.37 10.43
CA ALA A 112 2.05 -5.95 10.55
C ALA A 112 2.78 -5.42 9.30
N ASN A 113 3.73 -6.18 8.77
CA ASN A 113 4.49 -5.75 7.60
C ASN A 113 3.71 -5.91 6.28
N VAL A 114 2.84 -6.92 6.18
CA VAL A 114 1.86 -7.02 5.08
C VAL A 114 0.97 -5.77 5.07
N ALA A 115 0.42 -5.36 6.22
CA ALA A 115 -0.39 -4.15 6.35
C ALA A 115 0.41 -2.87 6.00
N ALA A 116 1.66 -2.78 6.43
CA ALA A 116 2.52 -1.65 6.10
C ALA A 116 2.81 -1.57 4.60
N LEU A 117 3.09 -2.70 3.93
CA LEU A 117 3.33 -2.73 2.49
C LEU A 117 2.06 -2.40 1.68
N LEU A 118 0.88 -2.84 2.13
CA LEU A 118 -0.41 -2.38 1.58
C LEU A 118 -0.61 -0.87 1.78
N THR A 119 -0.20 -0.33 2.93
CA THR A 119 -0.24 1.12 3.18
C THR A 119 0.70 1.88 2.25
N MET A 120 1.87 1.32 1.93
CA MET A 120 2.76 1.88 0.91
C MET A 120 2.10 1.88 -0.47
N ALA A 121 1.39 0.81 -0.85
CA ALA A 121 0.64 0.78 -2.11
C ALA A 121 -0.40 1.92 -2.16
N ARG A 122 -1.17 2.12 -1.07
CA ARG A 122 -2.09 3.26 -0.97
C ARG A 122 -1.38 4.61 -1.06
N MET A 123 -0.24 4.79 -0.38
CA MET A 123 0.57 6.00 -0.45
C MET A 123 0.99 6.31 -1.90
N LEU A 124 1.49 5.31 -2.63
CA LEU A 124 1.91 5.49 -4.03
C LEU A 124 0.76 5.95 -4.92
N GLN A 125 -0.46 5.45 -4.70
CA GLN A 125 -1.66 5.90 -5.41
C GLN A 125 -2.02 7.35 -5.07
N VAL A 126 -2.10 7.68 -3.78
CA VAL A 126 -2.48 9.03 -3.30
C VAL A 126 -1.54 10.11 -3.83
N PHE A 127 -0.24 9.83 -3.85
CA PHE A 127 0.77 10.78 -4.30
C PHE A 127 1.16 10.61 -5.78
N HIS A 128 0.49 9.71 -6.52
CA HIS A 128 0.74 9.40 -7.93
C HIS A 128 2.22 9.19 -8.29
N LEU A 129 2.99 8.61 -7.36
CA LEU A 129 4.43 8.49 -7.52
C LEU A 129 4.79 7.53 -8.66
N GLN A 130 5.59 8.03 -9.61
CA GLN A 130 6.02 7.25 -10.77
C GLN A 130 7.31 6.49 -10.47
N ALA A 131 7.29 5.18 -10.70
CA ALA A 131 8.45 4.33 -10.47
C ALA A 131 9.53 4.58 -11.54
N LYS A 132 10.78 4.79 -11.12
CA LYS A 132 11.94 5.00 -12.01
C LYS A 132 12.28 3.77 -12.83
N LYS A 133 12.09 2.59 -12.23
CA LYS A 133 12.33 1.26 -12.81
C LYS A 133 11.17 0.33 -12.48
N PRO A 134 11.09 -0.87 -13.07
CA PRO A 134 10.08 -1.85 -12.68
C PRO A 134 10.15 -2.17 -11.19
N ILE A 135 8.98 -2.17 -10.55
CA ILE A 135 8.83 -2.53 -9.13
C ILE A 135 7.65 -3.48 -9.02
N LEU A 136 7.83 -4.49 -8.18
CA LEU A 136 6.85 -5.52 -7.92
C LEU A 136 6.68 -5.66 -6.41
N PHE A 137 5.43 -5.57 -5.94
CA PHE A 137 5.07 -5.98 -4.60
C PHE A 137 4.67 -7.45 -4.63
N ALA A 138 5.21 -8.26 -3.73
CA ALA A 138 4.90 -9.67 -3.60
C ALA A 138 4.51 -10.01 -2.17
N PHE A 139 3.32 -10.56 -1.98
CA PHE A 139 2.88 -11.08 -0.69
C PHE A 139 3.07 -12.59 -0.72
N THR A 140 4.21 -13.05 -0.19
CA THR A 140 4.75 -14.39 -0.45
C THR A 140 4.12 -15.46 0.44
N SER A 141 3.76 -16.60 -0.14
CA SER A 141 3.30 -17.78 0.60
C SER A 141 4.48 -18.61 1.12
N GLY A 142 4.28 -19.39 2.19
CA GLY A 142 5.21 -20.44 2.58
C GLY A 142 6.64 -19.98 2.82
N GLU A 143 6.85 -18.80 3.42
CA GLU A 143 8.18 -18.47 3.96
C GLU A 143 8.52 -19.57 4.97
N GLU A 144 7.65 -19.76 5.95
CA GLU A 144 7.92 -20.37 7.25
C GLU A 144 8.16 -21.87 7.20
N GLY A 145 8.86 -22.39 8.20
CA GLY A 145 8.97 -23.84 8.49
C GLY A 145 9.10 -24.75 7.26
N LEU A 146 8.06 -25.55 6.98
CA LEU A 146 8.02 -26.48 5.85
C LEU A 146 7.60 -25.83 4.52
N GLY A 147 7.09 -24.60 4.55
CA GLY A 147 6.89 -23.77 3.36
C GLY A 147 8.19 -23.53 2.60
N ASN A 148 9.31 -23.39 3.33
CA ASN A 148 10.65 -23.41 2.76
C ASN A 148 10.88 -22.36 1.66
N LEU A 149 10.43 -21.13 1.91
CA LEU A 149 10.55 -19.99 0.98
C LEU A 149 9.79 -20.22 -0.34
N LYS A 150 8.65 -20.94 -0.30
CA LYS A 150 7.85 -21.33 -1.49
C LYS A 150 7.53 -20.14 -2.39
N GLY A 151 7.04 -19.06 -1.78
CA GLY A 151 6.56 -17.88 -2.49
C GLY A 151 7.67 -17.11 -3.17
N ILE A 152 8.73 -16.75 -2.43
CA ILE A 152 9.86 -16.05 -3.05
C ILE A 152 10.55 -16.92 -4.11
N ARG A 153 10.63 -18.26 -3.93
CA ARG A 153 11.12 -19.17 -4.99
C ARG A 153 10.30 -19.04 -6.28
N SER A 154 8.97 -19.03 -6.16
CA SER A 154 8.07 -18.82 -7.30
C SER A 154 8.30 -17.47 -7.96
N VAL A 155 8.36 -16.39 -7.18
CA VAL A 155 8.60 -15.03 -7.68
C VAL A 155 9.93 -14.92 -8.43
N LEU A 156 11.04 -15.45 -7.86
CA LEU A 156 12.33 -15.41 -8.53
C LEU A 156 12.34 -16.25 -9.81
N SER A 157 11.69 -17.42 -9.79
CA SER A 157 11.58 -18.29 -10.96
C SER A 157 10.80 -17.61 -12.09
N ASN A 158 9.65 -17.00 -11.79
CA ASN A 158 8.78 -16.33 -12.78
C ASN A 158 9.43 -15.08 -13.38
N LEU A 159 10.37 -14.45 -12.66
CA LEU A 159 11.11 -13.30 -13.17
C LEU A 159 12.38 -13.67 -13.95
N GLU A 160 12.80 -14.95 -13.96
CA GLU A 160 13.89 -15.50 -14.80
C GLU A 160 15.16 -14.63 -14.88
N GLY A 161 15.67 -14.15 -13.74
CA GLY A 161 16.89 -13.32 -13.70
C GLY A 161 16.68 -11.84 -14.04
N ARG A 162 15.43 -11.41 -14.25
CA ARG A 162 15.02 -10.00 -14.36
C ARG A 162 14.82 -9.36 -12.98
N ILE A 163 15.64 -9.73 -12.00
CA ILE A 163 15.59 -9.16 -10.66
C ILE A 163 16.86 -8.34 -10.44
N ASP A 164 16.65 -7.10 -10.03
CA ASP A 164 17.71 -6.16 -9.72
C ASP A 164 18.11 -6.30 -8.24
N GLU A 165 17.11 -6.30 -7.36
CA GLU A 165 17.28 -6.43 -5.92
C GLU A 165 15.97 -6.83 -5.23
N VAL A 166 16.05 -7.33 -3.99
CA VAL A 166 14.89 -7.77 -3.20
C VAL A 166 14.91 -7.13 -1.80
N VAL A 167 13.76 -6.65 -1.36
CA VAL A 167 13.55 -6.05 -0.04
C VAL A 167 12.47 -6.86 0.67
N ALA A 168 12.88 -7.70 1.62
CA ALA A 168 11.95 -8.40 2.48
C ALA A 168 11.49 -7.45 3.60
N VAL A 169 10.18 -7.22 3.67
CA VAL A 169 9.52 -6.43 4.71
C VAL A 169 9.06 -7.41 5.79
N ASP A 170 9.95 -7.68 6.72
CA ASP A 170 9.78 -8.65 7.81
C ASP A 170 10.64 -8.22 9.02
N GLY A 171 10.13 -8.52 10.21
CA GLY A 171 10.69 -8.13 11.50
C GLY A 171 10.32 -6.70 11.91
N GLY A 172 11.15 -6.11 12.77
CA GLY A 172 10.99 -4.75 13.26
C GLY A 172 11.98 -3.76 12.65
N TYR A 173 11.77 -2.46 12.87
CA TYR A 173 12.61 -1.41 12.27
C TYR A 173 13.94 -1.16 12.98
N LEU A 174 14.20 -1.78 14.15
CA LEU A 174 15.48 -1.68 14.86
C LEU A 174 16.53 -2.66 14.34
N GLN A 175 16.14 -3.52 13.41
CA GLN A 175 16.85 -4.74 13.09
C GLN A 175 16.84 -4.93 11.58
N VAL A 176 18.03 -5.15 11.01
CA VAL A 176 18.22 -5.35 9.57
C VAL A 176 18.95 -6.66 9.32
N VAL A 177 18.40 -7.52 8.45
CA VAL A 177 19.06 -8.75 8.02
C VAL A 177 19.70 -8.53 6.65
N ASN A 178 21.02 -8.62 6.61
CA ASN A 178 21.83 -8.62 5.38
C ASN A 178 22.64 -9.91 5.22
N HIS A 179 22.52 -10.84 6.18
CA HIS A 179 23.21 -12.11 6.22
C HIS A 179 22.19 -13.22 6.45
N ALA A 180 22.03 -14.07 5.45
CA ALA A 180 21.12 -15.20 5.46
C ALA A 180 21.67 -16.40 6.23
N VAL A 181 20.98 -16.77 7.31
CA VAL A 181 21.16 -18.04 8.02
C VAL A 181 20.54 -19.14 7.18
N GLY A 182 21.33 -20.12 6.75
CA GLY A 182 20.81 -21.29 6.05
C GLY A 182 20.25 -22.32 7.01
N SER A 183 19.43 -23.23 6.48
CA SER A 183 18.87 -24.35 7.22
C SER A 183 18.69 -25.57 6.33
N ASN A 184 18.93 -26.76 6.89
CA ASN A 184 18.53 -28.03 6.31
C ASN A 184 17.57 -28.73 7.27
N ARG A 185 16.45 -29.20 6.75
CA ARG A 185 15.40 -29.90 7.49
C ARG A 185 15.21 -31.29 6.91
N TYR A 186 15.26 -32.30 7.77
CA TYR A 186 15.14 -33.70 7.39
C TYR A 186 14.00 -34.36 8.15
N ARG A 187 13.21 -35.17 7.44
CA ARG A 187 12.42 -36.24 8.04
C ARG A 187 13.27 -37.51 8.00
N VAL A 188 13.51 -38.09 9.17
CA VAL A 188 14.23 -39.36 9.29
C VAL A 188 13.30 -40.40 9.85
N THR A 189 13.11 -41.51 9.14
CA THR A 189 12.20 -42.60 9.52
C THR A 189 12.99 -43.89 9.66
N VAL A 190 12.91 -44.51 10.83
CA VAL A 190 13.49 -45.84 11.09
C VAL A 190 12.39 -46.88 11.00
N LYS A 191 12.65 -47.95 10.24
CA LYS A 191 11.76 -49.11 10.10
C LYS A 191 12.47 -50.38 10.58
N THR A 192 11.72 -51.20 11.29
CA THR A 192 12.17 -52.47 11.90
C THR A 192 11.12 -53.57 11.64
N GLU A 193 11.35 -54.76 12.17
CA GLU A 193 10.44 -55.89 12.02
C GLU A 193 9.11 -55.70 12.76
N GLY A 194 9.16 -55.02 13.92
CA GLY A 194 8.05 -54.98 14.87
C GLY A 194 7.77 -56.34 15.50
N GLY A 195 6.55 -56.54 16.00
CA GLY A 195 6.08 -57.82 16.55
C GLY A 195 5.42 -57.70 17.92
N HIS A 196 4.97 -58.83 18.46
CA HIS A 196 4.38 -58.89 19.80
C HIS A 196 5.48 -58.74 20.85
N SER A 197 5.33 -57.82 21.82
CA SER A 197 6.42 -57.48 22.75
C SER A 197 6.94 -58.67 23.58
N TYR A 198 6.05 -59.60 23.95
CA TYR A 198 6.43 -60.85 24.62
C TYR A 198 6.99 -61.91 23.64
N GLY A 199 6.21 -62.31 22.62
CA GLY A 199 6.56 -63.43 21.74
C GLY A 199 7.72 -63.16 20.77
N ASN A 200 8.00 -61.90 20.47
CA ASN A 200 9.08 -61.47 19.58
C ASN A 200 10.15 -60.65 20.34
N PHE A 201 10.27 -60.84 21.65
CA PHE A 201 11.29 -60.16 22.45
C PHE A 201 12.69 -60.43 21.87
N GLY A 202 13.44 -59.35 21.61
CA GLY A 202 14.73 -59.37 20.91
C GLY A 202 14.67 -58.81 19.49
N ASN A 203 13.50 -58.70 18.88
CA ASN A 203 13.34 -57.92 17.63
C ASN A 203 13.72 -56.46 17.87
N ARG A 204 14.18 -55.79 16.81
CA ARG A 204 14.60 -54.39 16.88
C ARG A 204 13.37 -53.50 17.02
N ASN A 205 13.51 -52.44 17.80
CA ASN A 205 12.45 -51.49 18.08
C ASN A 205 12.80 -50.15 17.43
N ALA A 206 11.95 -49.67 16.51
CA ALA A 206 12.21 -48.44 15.76
C ALA A 206 12.37 -47.20 16.66
N ILE A 207 11.61 -47.11 17.77
CA ILE A 207 11.75 -46.01 18.74
C ILE A 207 13.14 -46.08 19.37
N ALA A 208 13.58 -47.25 19.83
CA ALA A 208 14.90 -47.41 20.45
C ALA A 208 16.05 -47.07 19.49
N CYS A 209 15.98 -47.56 18.25
CA CYS A 209 16.97 -47.25 17.21
C CYS A 209 17.00 -45.75 16.87
N LEU A 210 15.83 -45.10 16.74
CA LEU A 210 15.78 -43.66 16.49
C LEU A 210 16.26 -42.85 17.69
N SER A 211 15.96 -43.27 18.93
CA SER A 211 16.49 -42.64 20.15
C SER A 211 18.02 -42.74 20.22
N GLN A 212 18.61 -43.85 19.77
CA GLN A 212 20.06 -43.99 19.67
C GLN A 212 20.64 -43.01 18.64
N LEU A 213 19.99 -42.86 17.48
CA LEU A 213 20.38 -41.87 16.48
C LEU A 213 20.33 -40.44 17.06
N ILE A 214 19.24 -40.09 17.73
CA ILE A 214 19.07 -38.77 18.38
C ILE A 214 20.20 -38.53 19.39
N GLY A 215 20.51 -39.52 20.23
CA GLY A 215 21.61 -39.43 21.18
C GLY A 215 22.93 -39.06 20.50
N LYS A 216 23.29 -39.78 19.43
CA LYS A 216 24.49 -39.48 18.62
C LYS A 216 24.44 -38.09 17.98
N LEU A 217 23.30 -37.69 17.42
CA LEU A 217 23.16 -36.36 16.82
C LEU A 217 23.41 -35.23 17.83
N TYR A 218 23.01 -35.41 19.09
CA TYR A 218 23.27 -34.45 20.17
C TYR A 218 24.71 -34.52 20.74
N GLU A 219 25.53 -35.48 20.29
CA GLU A 219 26.99 -35.45 20.51
C GLU A 219 27.71 -34.56 19.48
N MET A 220 27.00 -34.05 18.46
CA MET A 220 27.55 -33.17 17.44
C MET A 220 28.20 -31.94 18.09
N LYS A 221 29.50 -31.76 17.82
CA LYS A 221 30.23 -30.53 18.11
C LYS A 221 29.99 -29.55 16.98
N VAL A 222 29.13 -28.56 17.20
CA VAL A 222 28.85 -27.54 16.18
C VAL A 222 30.12 -26.77 15.81
N PRO A 223 30.32 -26.44 14.52
CA PRO A 223 31.43 -25.59 14.10
C PRO A 223 31.39 -24.22 14.80
N SER A 224 32.54 -23.75 15.27
CA SER A 224 32.66 -22.47 16.00
C SER A 224 32.96 -21.26 15.11
N GLN A 225 33.18 -21.48 13.80
CA GLN A 225 33.53 -20.42 12.84
C GLN A 225 32.33 -19.50 12.50
N ALA A 226 31.12 -19.88 12.90
CA ALA A 226 29.85 -19.18 12.70
C ALA A 226 28.82 -19.70 13.70
N LYS A 227 27.79 -18.89 14.01
CA LYS A 227 26.69 -19.40 14.83
C LYS A 227 26.01 -20.55 14.08
N SER A 228 25.98 -21.71 14.72
CA SER A 228 25.45 -22.95 14.17
C SER A 228 24.64 -23.68 15.23
N THR A 229 23.49 -24.20 14.86
CA THR A 229 22.54 -24.83 15.79
C THR A 229 21.90 -26.04 15.15
N TYR A 230 21.47 -27.01 15.95
CA TYR A 230 20.66 -28.12 15.49
C TYR A 230 19.55 -28.42 16.49
N ASN A 231 18.48 -29.06 16.03
CA ASN A 231 17.34 -29.40 16.88
C ASN A 231 16.56 -30.59 16.31
N VAL A 232 16.22 -31.56 17.17
CA VAL A 232 15.16 -32.54 16.88
C VAL A 232 13.85 -31.95 17.39
N GLY A 233 13.03 -31.43 16.47
CA GLY A 233 11.82 -30.68 16.81
C GLY A 233 10.61 -31.56 17.14
N THR A 234 10.54 -32.76 16.57
CA THR A 234 9.44 -33.70 16.81
C THR A 234 9.93 -35.14 16.73
N ILE A 235 9.23 -36.04 17.42
CA ILE A 235 9.41 -37.49 17.35
C ILE A 235 8.03 -38.17 17.44
N GLN A 236 7.78 -39.16 16.60
CA GLN A 236 6.53 -39.93 16.60
C GLN A 236 6.76 -41.36 16.11
N GLY A 237 6.27 -42.35 16.84
CA GLY A 237 6.40 -43.75 16.46
C GLY A 237 5.74 -44.73 17.43
N GLY A 238 5.63 -45.98 16.99
CA GLY A 238 4.93 -47.04 17.71
C GLY A 238 3.41 -46.97 17.58
N THR A 239 2.74 -48.08 17.93
CA THR A 239 1.28 -48.22 17.79
C THR A 239 0.58 -48.55 19.11
N SER A 240 1.20 -49.37 19.98
CA SER A 240 0.65 -49.79 21.26
C SER A 240 1.75 -50.26 22.21
N VAL A 241 1.46 -50.27 23.51
CA VAL A 241 2.42 -50.65 24.57
C VAL A 241 2.89 -52.12 24.47
N ASN A 242 2.07 -53.01 23.92
CA ASN A 242 2.35 -54.44 23.79
C ASN A 242 2.84 -54.84 22.39
N ALA A 243 3.22 -53.87 21.56
CA ALA A 243 3.84 -54.09 20.26
C ALA A 243 5.24 -53.48 20.21
N ILE A 244 6.19 -54.20 19.63
CA ILE A 244 7.51 -53.65 19.28
C ILE A 244 7.29 -52.66 18.14
N ALA A 245 7.76 -51.43 18.31
CA ALA A 245 7.50 -50.36 17.35
C ALA A 245 8.14 -50.68 16.00
N GLN A 246 7.31 -50.83 14.96
CA GLN A 246 7.77 -51.13 13.61
C GLN A 246 8.35 -49.89 12.92
N GLU A 247 7.81 -48.70 13.23
CA GLU A 247 8.19 -47.43 12.61
C GLU A 247 8.27 -46.32 13.66
N CYS A 248 9.26 -45.43 13.50
CA CYS A 248 9.38 -44.19 14.24
C CYS A 248 10.06 -43.13 13.37
N SER A 249 9.57 -41.89 13.41
CA SER A 249 10.11 -40.77 12.64
C SER A 249 10.43 -39.56 13.51
N MET A 250 11.37 -38.74 13.05
CA MET A 250 11.72 -37.45 13.64
C MET A 250 11.83 -36.36 12.59
N LEU A 251 11.63 -35.11 13.01
CA LEU A 251 12.03 -33.93 12.24
C LEU A 251 13.30 -33.32 12.85
N PHE A 252 14.34 -33.22 12.05
CA PHE A 252 15.65 -32.70 12.45
C PHE A 252 16.01 -31.46 11.62
N GLU A 253 16.39 -30.38 12.30
CA GLU A 253 16.84 -29.13 11.68
C GLU A 253 18.29 -28.85 12.05
N MET A 254 19.07 -28.39 11.07
CA MET A 254 20.37 -27.78 11.27
C MET A 254 20.37 -26.39 10.66
N ARG A 255 20.98 -25.41 11.34
CA ARG A 255 21.14 -24.04 10.86
C ARG A 255 22.58 -23.58 11.00
N SER A 256 23.02 -22.72 10.09
CA SER A 256 24.28 -22.01 10.23
C SER A 256 24.29 -20.72 9.44
N GLU A 257 25.06 -19.74 9.90
CA GLU A 257 25.36 -18.52 9.15
C GLU A 257 26.34 -18.78 7.99
N LYS A 258 27.11 -19.88 8.03
CA LYS A 258 28.11 -20.23 7.00
C LYS A 258 27.82 -21.57 6.34
N LYS A 259 27.92 -21.60 5.01
CA LYS A 259 27.68 -22.81 4.22
C LYS A 259 28.64 -23.93 4.62
N GLU A 260 29.93 -23.64 4.79
CA GLU A 260 30.95 -24.63 5.13
C GLU A 260 30.74 -25.22 6.53
N CYS A 261 30.10 -24.47 7.44
CA CYS A 261 29.73 -24.98 8.75
C CYS A 261 28.50 -25.90 8.65
N LEU A 262 27.49 -25.50 7.88
CA LEU A 262 26.32 -26.34 7.62
C LEU A 262 26.71 -27.65 6.91
N ASP A 263 27.58 -27.59 5.91
CA ASP A 263 28.08 -28.77 5.18
C ASP A 263 28.75 -29.78 6.13
N LYS A 264 29.61 -29.33 7.06
CA LYS A 264 30.22 -30.19 8.09
C LYS A 264 29.19 -30.83 9.02
N MET A 265 28.14 -30.10 9.38
CA MET A 265 27.07 -30.66 10.20
C MET A 265 26.28 -31.72 9.45
N VAL A 266 26.05 -31.53 8.14
CA VAL A 266 25.44 -32.52 7.25
C VAL A 266 26.31 -33.77 7.13
N GLU A 267 27.62 -33.63 6.95
CA GLU A 267 28.56 -34.76 6.92
C GLU A 267 28.45 -35.61 8.21
N TYR A 268 28.42 -34.95 9.38
CA TYR A 268 28.25 -35.65 10.65
C TYR A 268 26.88 -36.33 10.79
N PHE A 269 25.81 -35.66 10.35
CA PHE A 269 24.46 -36.24 10.32
C PHE A 269 24.41 -37.50 9.46
N GLU A 270 24.99 -37.45 8.26
CA GLU A 270 25.05 -38.60 7.33
C GLU A 270 25.87 -39.74 7.92
N GLN A 271 26.99 -39.45 8.59
CA GLN A 271 27.77 -40.45 9.32
C GLN A 271 26.93 -41.13 10.42
N CYS A 272 26.23 -40.36 11.25
CA CYS A 272 25.39 -40.91 12.32
C CYS A 272 24.30 -41.84 11.78
N VAL A 273 23.67 -41.46 10.65
CA VAL A 273 22.66 -42.28 10.00
C VAL A 273 23.28 -43.56 9.41
N HIS A 274 24.47 -43.46 8.81
CA HIS A 274 25.18 -44.62 8.27
C HIS A 274 25.46 -45.66 9.37
N GLU A 275 25.96 -45.24 10.52
CA GLU A 275 26.24 -46.14 11.65
C GLU A 275 24.98 -46.84 12.19
N VAL A 276 23.81 -46.20 12.14
CA VAL A 276 22.55 -46.85 12.53
C VAL A 276 22.09 -47.86 11.49
N ARG A 277 22.30 -47.58 10.19
CA ARG A 277 22.03 -48.53 9.11
C ARG A 277 22.89 -49.79 9.22
N GLU A 278 24.12 -49.70 9.74
CA GLU A 278 25.00 -50.86 9.98
C GLU A 278 24.45 -51.85 11.01
N ILE A 279 23.52 -51.42 11.88
CA ILE A 279 22.77 -52.29 12.81
C ILE A 279 21.70 -53.12 12.05
N GLY A 280 21.61 -52.95 10.73
CA GLY A 280 20.76 -53.70 9.81
C GLY A 280 19.31 -53.25 9.77
N VAL A 281 19.01 -52.03 10.25
CA VAL A 281 17.67 -51.43 10.18
C VAL A 281 17.53 -50.52 8.97
N GLN A 282 16.33 -50.41 8.43
CA GLN A 282 16.05 -49.46 7.36
C GLN A 282 15.93 -48.05 7.95
N VAL A 283 16.66 -47.09 7.36
CA VAL A 283 16.58 -45.67 7.71
C VAL A 283 16.32 -44.87 6.45
N ASP A 284 15.12 -44.33 6.33
CA ASP A 284 14.70 -43.45 5.24
C ASP A 284 15.01 -41.99 5.63
N ILE A 285 15.68 -41.25 4.74
CA ILE A 285 15.96 -39.81 4.92
C ILE A 285 15.26 -39.06 3.79
N GLU A 286 14.48 -38.05 4.15
CA GLU A 286 13.82 -37.14 3.23
C GLU A 286 14.23 -35.70 3.58
N MET A 287 14.78 -34.97 2.62
CA MET A 287 15.03 -33.53 2.78
C MET A 287 13.73 -32.77 2.52
N ILE A 288 13.15 -32.24 3.58
CA ILE A 288 11.83 -31.57 3.53
C ILE A 288 11.95 -30.05 3.53
N GLY A 289 13.16 -29.51 3.73
CA GLY A 289 13.41 -28.09 3.67
C GLY A 289 14.90 -27.78 3.52
N GLN A 290 15.20 -26.77 2.72
CA GLN A 290 16.55 -26.30 2.50
C GLN A 290 16.52 -24.80 2.20
N ARG A 291 17.11 -23.99 3.08
CA ARG A 291 17.34 -22.57 2.88
C ARG A 291 18.84 -22.31 2.78
N PRO A 292 19.33 -21.56 1.79
CA PRO A 292 20.75 -21.34 1.59
C PRO A 292 21.34 -20.41 2.66
N CYS A 293 22.59 -20.66 3.08
CA CYS A 293 23.40 -19.66 3.76
C CYS A 293 23.93 -18.67 2.72
N ALA A 294 23.84 -17.37 2.97
CA ALA A 294 24.38 -16.40 2.02
C ALA A 294 24.68 -15.03 2.65
N GLN A 295 25.73 -14.40 2.14
CA GLN A 295 26.00 -12.97 2.31
C GLN A 295 26.55 -12.50 0.97
N LEU A 296 26.27 -11.25 0.58
CA LEU A 296 26.87 -10.71 -0.63
C LEU A 296 28.40 -10.69 -0.51
N SER A 297 29.06 -11.02 -1.61
CA SER A 297 30.53 -11.04 -1.71
C SER A 297 31.16 -9.64 -1.62
N GLY A 298 30.37 -8.58 -1.84
CA GLY A 298 30.81 -7.18 -1.84
C GLY A 298 29.83 -6.28 -1.08
N LYS A 299 30.04 -4.96 -1.13
CA LYS A 299 29.18 -3.99 -0.43
C LYS A 299 27.75 -4.10 -0.93
N ASN A 300 26.80 -4.38 -0.03
CA ASN A 300 25.39 -4.33 -0.34
C ASN A 300 24.91 -2.88 -0.28
N HIS A 301 24.62 -2.27 -1.42
CA HIS A 301 24.19 -0.86 -1.48
C HIS A 301 22.85 -0.60 -0.77
N LEU A 302 22.07 -1.65 -0.48
CA LEU A 302 20.83 -1.53 0.29
C LEU A 302 21.06 -1.19 1.76
N GLU A 303 22.24 -1.54 2.31
CA GLU A 303 22.62 -1.22 3.69
C GLU A 303 22.68 0.29 3.91
N ASP A 304 23.33 1.02 3.01
CA ASP A 304 23.39 2.48 3.10
C ASP A 304 21.99 3.10 2.96
N LYS A 305 21.14 2.55 2.08
CA LYS A 305 19.76 3.05 1.85
C LYS A 305 18.90 2.89 3.10
N VAL A 306 18.91 1.72 3.76
CA VAL A 306 18.12 1.50 4.98
C VAL A 306 18.64 2.34 6.13
N MET A 307 19.96 2.50 6.27
CA MET A 307 20.55 3.37 7.28
C MET A 307 20.15 4.83 7.07
N SER A 308 20.20 5.32 5.82
CA SER A 308 19.75 6.66 5.47
C SER A 308 18.27 6.87 5.75
N ALA A 309 17.42 5.88 5.44
CA ALA A 309 15.99 5.94 5.70
C ALA A 309 15.68 5.94 7.21
N ALA A 310 16.31 5.04 7.98
CA ALA A 310 16.15 4.94 9.43
C ALA A 310 16.60 6.22 10.16
N LYS A 311 17.70 6.83 9.70
CA LYS A 311 18.21 8.09 10.24
C LYS A 311 17.21 9.25 10.12
N THR A 312 16.30 9.22 9.15
CA THR A 312 15.25 10.25 9.03
C THR A 312 14.28 10.27 10.21
N GLN A 313 14.19 9.14 10.94
CA GLN A 313 13.39 8.98 12.15
C GLN A 313 14.27 8.82 13.39
N GLU A 314 15.54 9.24 13.32
CA GLU A 314 16.51 9.15 14.42
C GLU A 314 16.77 7.71 14.91
N ILE A 315 16.52 6.72 14.05
CA ILE A 315 16.79 5.31 14.34
C ILE A 315 18.15 4.90 13.79
N ILE A 316 18.89 4.13 14.58
CA ILE A 316 20.12 3.44 14.19
C ILE A 316 19.84 1.94 14.33
N PRO A 317 19.51 1.24 13.24
CA PRO A 317 19.23 -0.19 13.31
C PRO A 317 20.52 -1.01 13.42
N GLU A 318 20.40 -2.20 13.99
CA GLU A 318 21.50 -3.16 14.09
C GLU A 318 21.40 -4.22 12.98
N PHE A 319 22.54 -4.57 12.39
CA PHE A 319 22.64 -5.65 11.41
C PHE A 319 22.88 -6.99 12.09
N TYR A 320 22.19 -8.03 11.64
CA TYR A 320 22.34 -9.38 12.17
C TYR A 320 22.02 -10.45 11.13
N ALA A 321 22.38 -11.69 11.46
CA ALA A 321 22.08 -12.83 10.62
C ALA A 321 20.75 -13.48 11.03
N SER A 322 19.87 -13.73 10.06
CA SER A 322 18.59 -14.43 10.24
C SER A 322 18.18 -15.16 8.96
N SER A 323 17.12 -15.97 9.02
CA SER A 323 16.52 -16.58 7.83
C SER A 323 15.22 -15.87 7.49
N THR A 324 15.11 -15.40 6.25
CA THR A 324 13.94 -14.68 5.69
C THR A 324 13.84 -14.96 4.18
N ASP A 325 12.88 -14.33 3.50
CA ASP A 325 12.82 -14.32 2.03
C ASP A 325 14.10 -13.76 1.35
N ALA A 326 14.94 -13.01 2.08
CA ALA A 326 16.22 -12.51 1.55
C ALA A 326 17.27 -13.62 1.34
N ASN A 327 17.09 -14.83 1.91
CA ASN A 327 18.02 -15.94 1.76
C ASN A 327 18.32 -16.30 0.30
N LEU A 328 17.27 -16.51 -0.48
CA LEU A 328 17.41 -17.03 -1.83
C LEU A 328 18.05 -16.01 -2.78
N PRO A 329 17.61 -14.73 -2.83
CA PRO A 329 18.29 -13.70 -3.62
C PRO A 329 19.77 -13.54 -3.25
N LEU A 330 20.10 -13.48 -1.95
CA LEU A 330 21.49 -13.38 -1.50
C LEU A 330 22.34 -14.56 -2.02
N SER A 331 21.80 -15.78 -1.99
CA SER A 331 22.49 -16.97 -2.49
C SER A 331 22.73 -16.97 -4.00
N GLN A 332 21.94 -16.19 -4.74
CA GLN A 332 22.08 -15.97 -6.18
C GLN A 332 22.93 -14.72 -6.49
N ASN A 333 23.56 -14.13 -5.47
CA ASN A 333 24.34 -12.89 -5.56
C ASN A 333 23.51 -11.70 -6.09
N ILE A 334 22.20 -11.70 -5.81
CA ILE A 334 21.29 -10.59 -6.04
C ILE A 334 21.25 -9.76 -4.73
N PRO A 335 21.45 -8.43 -4.79
CA PRO A 335 21.34 -7.58 -3.61
C PRO A 335 19.99 -7.75 -2.92
N ALA A 336 20.02 -8.11 -1.63
CA ALA A 336 18.81 -8.19 -0.84
C ALA A 336 19.02 -7.79 0.61
N ILE A 337 17.93 -7.37 1.25
CA ILE A 337 17.91 -6.92 2.63
C ILE A 337 16.55 -7.21 3.26
N CYS A 338 16.51 -7.43 4.56
CA CYS A 338 15.27 -7.55 5.31
C CYS A 338 15.21 -6.51 6.42
N PHE A 339 14.09 -5.79 6.53
CA PHE A 339 13.75 -4.96 7.68
C PHE A 339 12.25 -4.73 7.69
N GLY A 340 11.66 -4.54 8.87
CA GLY A 340 10.22 -4.35 8.97
C GLY A 340 9.84 -3.03 9.63
N THR A 341 8.60 -2.95 10.10
CA THR A 341 7.93 -1.68 10.36
C THR A 341 7.39 -1.51 11.78
N TYR A 342 7.63 -2.46 12.68
CA TYR A 342 7.05 -2.42 14.03
C TYR A 342 8.04 -2.72 15.15
N LEU A 343 7.61 -2.48 16.39
CA LEU A 343 8.18 -3.03 17.62
C LEU A 343 7.18 -4.00 18.25
N GLY A 344 7.71 -5.12 18.74
CA GLY A 344 6.91 -6.18 19.31
C GLY A 344 7.79 -7.23 19.97
N GLY A 345 7.23 -8.41 20.21
CA GLY A 345 8.00 -9.51 20.75
C GLY A 345 7.20 -10.80 20.84
N GLY A 346 7.90 -11.90 21.11
CA GLY A 346 7.29 -13.21 21.22
C GLY A 346 6.88 -13.84 19.88
N ALA A 347 7.53 -13.45 18.78
CA ALA A 347 7.37 -14.12 17.47
C ALA A 347 7.50 -15.65 17.65
N HIS A 348 6.69 -16.39 16.90
CA HIS A 348 6.54 -17.86 16.98
C HIS A 348 5.96 -18.36 18.31
N THR A 349 5.26 -17.50 19.06
CA THR A 349 4.54 -17.89 20.29
C THR A 349 3.10 -17.41 20.27
N ARG A 350 2.25 -18.03 21.10
CA ARG A 350 0.84 -17.58 21.27
C ARG A 350 0.72 -16.23 21.98
N CYS A 351 1.79 -15.75 22.59
CA CYS A 351 1.85 -14.47 23.28
C CYS A 351 2.56 -13.40 22.44
N GLU A 352 2.70 -13.64 21.14
CA GLU A 352 3.23 -12.65 20.21
C GLU A 352 2.42 -11.35 20.29
N PHE A 353 3.13 -10.21 20.28
CA PHE A 353 2.49 -8.91 20.38
C PHE A 353 3.14 -7.84 19.50
N LEU A 354 2.31 -6.89 19.11
CA LEU A 354 2.61 -5.65 18.41
C LEU A 354 2.43 -4.46 19.35
N GLN A 355 3.33 -3.48 19.28
CA GLN A 355 3.14 -2.13 19.85
C GLN A 355 2.59 -1.20 18.75
N PRO A 356 1.29 -0.88 18.73
CA PRO A 356 0.66 -0.15 17.63
C PRO A 356 1.34 1.17 17.28
N GLU A 357 1.72 1.96 18.29
CA GLU A 357 2.33 3.28 18.11
C GLU A 357 3.67 3.25 17.37
N SER A 358 4.36 2.11 17.41
CA SER A 358 5.65 1.94 16.75
C SER A 358 5.52 1.86 15.23
N MET A 359 4.37 1.43 14.70
CA MET A 359 4.17 1.26 13.27
C MET A 359 4.31 2.57 12.51
N ARG A 360 3.94 3.69 13.13
CA ARG A 360 4.12 5.03 12.57
C ARG A 360 5.58 5.30 12.17
N ILE A 361 6.52 4.98 13.06
CA ILE A 361 7.96 5.18 12.82
C ILE A 361 8.43 4.23 11.70
N GLY A 362 8.13 2.94 11.82
CA GLY A 362 8.60 1.97 10.83
C GLY A 362 8.01 2.17 9.43
N MET A 363 6.75 2.61 9.32
CA MET A 363 6.16 3.00 8.04
C MET A 363 6.87 4.19 7.41
N LYS A 364 7.26 5.22 8.19
CA LYS A 364 8.05 6.35 7.67
C LYS A 364 9.43 5.92 7.18
N ILE A 365 10.07 4.98 7.87
CA ILE A 365 11.34 4.39 7.43
C ILE A 365 11.15 3.63 6.11
N LEU A 366 10.14 2.75 6.03
CA LEU A 366 9.82 2.00 4.82
C LEU A 366 9.48 2.93 3.65
N ALA A 367 8.67 3.97 3.88
CA ALA A 367 8.33 4.97 2.88
C ALA A 367 9.57 5.74 2.41
N SER A 368 10.41 6.22 3.33
CA SER A 368 11.66 6.91 2.98
C SER A 368 12.58 6.03 2.14
N PHE A 369 12.64 4.73 2.42
CA PHE A 369 13.40 3.78 1.62
C PHE A 369 12.76 3.57 0.24
N LEU A 370 11.45 3.29 0.21
CA LEU A 370 10.68 3.02 -1.00
C LEU A 370 10.71 4.21 -1.97
N CYS A 371 10.53 5.44 -1.48
CA CYS A 371 10.55 6.67 -2.26
C CYS A 371 11.87 6.90 -3.01
N THR A 372 12.98 6.24 -2.64
CA THR A 372 14.23 6.30 -3.44
C THR A 372 14.06 5.71 -4.85
N TYR A 373 13.07 4.82 -5.03
CA TYR A 373 12.75 4.15 -6.29
C TYR A 373 11.78 4.91 -7.18
N PHE A 374 11.22 6.00 -6.68
CA PHE A 374 10.23 6.81 -7.38
C PHE A 374 10.81 8.18 -7.71
N ASP A 375 10.27 8.79 -8.74
CA ASP A 375 10.54 10.19 -9.05
C ASP A 375 9.92 11.03 -7.93
N THR A 376 10.81 11.59 -7.10
CA THR A 376 10.50 12.40 -5.90
C THR A 376 11.06 13.82 -6.01
N GLY A 377 11.52 14.19 -7.22
CA GLY A 377 11.83 15.57 -7.56
C GLY A 377 10.52 16.25 -7.90
N GLU A 378 10.21 17.31 -7.13
CA GLU A 378 9.09 18.26 -7.21
C GLU A 378 7.73 17.62 -7.55
N ILE A 379 6.66 17.96 -6.81
CA ILE A 379 5.34 17.97 -7.47
C ILE A 379 5.58 18.86 -8.69
N ALA A 380 5.69 18.26 -9.88
CA ALA A 380 6.41 18.88 -10.98
C ALA A 380 5.85 20.29 -11.22
N GLY A 381 6.59 21.30 -10.77
CA GLY A 381 6.40 22.68 -11.19
C GLY A 381 6.86 22.86 -12.64
N GLY A 382 7.58 21.87 -13.17
CA GLY A 382 7.91 21.73 -14.59
C GLY A 382 6.67 21.80 -15.47
N GLU A 383 6.77 22.58 -16.55
CA GLU A 383 5.82 22.91 -17.64
C GLU A 383 4.73 21.88 -18.07
N ASN A 384 4.70 20.66 -17.53
CA ASN A 384 3.81 19.55 -17.90
C ASN A 384 3.22 18.71 -16.73
N ALA A 385 3.24 19.13 -15.45
CA ALA A 385 2.41 18.43 -14.46
C ALA A 385 0.92 18.65 -14.73
N PRO A 386 0.09 17.60 -14.65
CA PRO A 386 -1.34 17.75 -14.82
C PRO A 386 -1.90 18.56 -13.64
N LEU A 387 -2.41 19.75 -13.94
CA LEU A 387 -3.21 20.53 -12.99
C LEU A 387 -4.34 19.67 -12.42
N GLN A 388 -4.74 19.97 -11.19
CA GLN A 388 -5.73 19.21 -10.42
C GLN A 388 -6.80 20.14 -9.85
N VAL A 389 -7.87 19.56 -9.30
CA VAL A 389 -8.97 20.28 -8.64
C VAL A 389 -8.47 21.27 -7.58
N GLU A 390 -7.42 20.92 -6.87
CA GLU A 390 -6.82 21.77 -5.84
C GLU A 390 -6.25 23.06 -6.42
N HIS A 391 -5.48 22.97 -7.50
CA HIS A 391 -4.92 24.13 -8.19
C HIS A 391 -6.03 25.07 -8.69
N HIS A 392 -7.12 24.49 -9.22
CA HIS A 392 -8.29 25.25 -9.62
C HIS A 392 -8.94 25.97 -8.43
N ALA A 393 -9.16 25.25 -7.32
CA ALA A 393 -9.71 25.81 -6.09
C ALA A 393 -8.84 26.94 -5.52
N VAL A 394 -7.52 26.75 -5.45
CA VAL A 394 -6.59 27.76 -4.95
C VAL A 394 -6.58 28.99 -5.86
N MET A 395 -6.60 28.84 -7.19
CA MET A 395 -6.69 29.97 -8.11
C MET A 395 -7.95 30.82 -7.86
N ILE A 396 -9.11 30.19 -7.64
CA ILE A 396 -10.35 30.88 -7.24
C ILE A 396 -10.13 31.71 -5.97
N GLY A 397 -9.57 31.07 -4.93
CA GLY A 397 -9.28 31.74 -3.66
C GLY A 397 -8.30 32.91 -3.82
N CYS A 398 -7.26 32.76 -4.65
CA CYS A 398 -6.28 33.79 -4.94
C CYS A 398 -6.87 35.00 -5.69
N ILE A 399 -7.76 34.76 -6.68
CA ILE A 399 -8.48 35.82 -7.39
C ILE A 399 -9.40 36.58 -6.43
N ASN A 400 -10.22 35.88 -5.65
CA ASN A 400 -11.14 36.51 -4.71
C ASN A 400 -10.39 37.30 -3.62
N LYS A 401 -9.32 36.73 -3.08
CA LYS A 401 -8.40 37.42 -2.15
C LYS A 401 -7.81 38.68 -2.76
N ALA A 402 -7.36 38.63 -4.02
CA ALA A 402 -6.81 39.78 -4.72
C ALA A 402 -7.87 40.89 -4.94
N ILE A 403 -9.09 40.52 -5.33
CA ILE A 403 -10.21 41.48 -5.47
C ILE A 403 -10.49 42.16 -4.13
N MET A 404 -10.58 41.40 -3.03
CA MET A 404 -10.83 41.96 -1.70
C MET A 404 -9.71 42.88 -1.22
N GLN A 405 -8.45 42.57 -1.55
CA GLN A 405 -7.30 43.37 -1.16
C GLN A 405 -7.18 44.68 -1.96
N VAL A 406 -7.49 44.67 -3.26
CA VAL A 406 -7.25 45.81 -4.16
C VAL A 406 -8.49 46.68 -4.34
N ALA A 407 -9.69 46.09 -4.30
CA ALA A 407 -10.97 46.79 -4.50
C ALA A 407 -12.00 46.50 -3.38
N PRO A 408 -11.66 46.71 -2.10
CA PRO A 408 -12.49 46.27 -0.96
C PRO A 408 -13.92 46.84 -0.97
N ASN A 409 -14.11 48.07 -1.44
CA ASN A 409 -15.43 48.73 -1.45
C ASN A 409 -16.42 48.10 -2.45
N ASN A 410 -15.92 47.40 -3.48
CA ASN A 410 -16.73 46.76 -4.52
C ASN A 410 -16.48 45.25 -4.60
N ALA A 411 -15.75 44.68 -3.64
CA ALA A 411 -15.18 43.34 -3.77
C ALA A 411 -16.23 42.25 -3.93
N GLU A 412 -17.26 42.27 -3.09
CA GLU A 412 -18.36 41.29 -3.13
C GLU A 412 -19.09 41.32 -4.48
N TYR A 413 -19.41 42.51 -4.99
CA TYR A 413 -20.04 42.68 -6.31
C TYR A 413 -19.16 42.15 -7.43
N LEU A 414 -17.86 42.46 -7.42
CA LEU A 414 -16.92 41.99 -8.45
C LEU A 414 -16.74 40.47 -8.42
N ILE A 415 -16.62 39.89 -7.22
CA ILE A 415 -16.54 38.43 -7.05
C ILE A 415 -17.82 37.77 -7.55
N GLU A 416 -18.99 38.30 -7.17
CA GLU A 416 -20.29 37.84 -7.65
C GLU A 416 -20.35 37.84 -9.19
N GLN A 417 -19.96 38.94 -9.85
CA GLN A 417 -19.95 39.01 -11.31
C GLN A 417 -19.01 37.98 -11.93
N CYS A 418 -17.79 37.83 -11.40
CA CYS A 418 -16.82 36.84 -11.88
C CYS A 418 -17.37 35.42 -11.75
N MET A 419 -17.87 35.03 -10.58
CA MET A 419 -18.37 33.68 -10.32
C MET A 419 -19.64 33.38 -11.11
N LYS A 420 -20.57 34.36 -11.23
CA LYS A 420 -21.79 34.20 -12.04
C LYS A 420 -21.48 34.05 -13.52
N GLN A 421 -20.64 34.90 -14.09
CA GLN A 421 -20.29 34.79 -15.51
C GLN A 421 -19.55 33.49 -15.82
N TYR A 422 -18.66 33.06 -14.92
CA TYR A 422 -17.98 31.77 -15.04
C TYR A 422 -18.96 30.59 -14.99
N GLY A 423 -19.89 30.59 -14.03
CA GLY A 423 -20.94 29.58 -13.93
C GLY A 423 -21.84 29.54 -15.17
N LEU A 424 -22.34 30.71 -15.62
CA LEU A 424 -23.20 30.84 -16.81
C LEU A 424 -22.50 30.32 -18.07
N LYS A 425 -21.23 30.67 -18.28
CA LYS A 425 -20.42 30.19 -19.41
C LYS A 425 -20.29 28.67 -19.40
N ARG A 426 -19.99 28.10 -18.23
CA ARG A 426 -19.86 26.65 -18.02
C ARG A 426 -21.17 25.90 -18.27
N GLY A 427 -22.26 26.33 -17.64
CA GLY A 427 -23.59 25.78 -17.86
C GLY A 427 -24.01 25.86 -19.33
N GLY A 428 -23.74 26.98 -20.00
CA GLY A 428 -24.03 27.15 -21.42
C GLY A 428 -23.20 26.24 -22.33
N ASN A 429 -21.94 25.98 -21.98
CA ASN A 429 -21.10 24.99 -22.65
C ASN A 429 -21.68 23.58 -22.53
N MET A 430 -22.07 23.17 -21.31
CA MET A 430 -22.73 21.90 -21.05
C MET A 430 -24.01 21.74 -21.87
N ALA A 431 -24.87 22.76 -21.89
CA ALA A 431 -26.12 22.75 -22.65
C ALA A 431 -25.88 22.62 -24.17
N ARG A 432 -24.91 23.38 -24.72
CA ARG A 432 -24.54 23.27 -26.15
C ARG A 432 -24.06 21.88 -26.51
N GLN A 433 -23.25 21.25 -25.66
CA GLN A 433 -22.75 19.90 -25.90
C GLN A 433 -23.88 18.86 -25.83
N ALA A 434 -24.77 18.95 -24.84
CA ALA A 434 -25.93 18.09 -24.72
C ALA A 434 -26.86 18.18 -25.95
N LEU A 435 -27.22 19.39 -26.36
CA LEU A 435 -28.04 19.65 -27.55
C LEU A 435 -27.39 19.12 -28.82
N LYS A 436 -26.08 19.34 -29.00
CA LYS A 436 -25.34 18.88 -30.19
C LYS A 436 -25.33 17.35 -30.30
N SER A 437 -25.36 16.66 -29.16
CA SER A 437 -25.44 15.20 -29.09
C SER A 437 -26.88 14.65 -29.04
N GLY A 438 -27.89 15.51 -29.22
CA GLY A 438 -29.29 15.12 -29.31
C GLY A 438 -29.97 14.82 -27.98
N PHE A 439 -29.42 15.34 -26.86
CA PHE A 439 -30.04 15.23 -25.54
C PHE A 439 -30.90 16.46 -25.21
N ASN A 440 -31.91 16.26 -24.37
CA ASN A 440 -32.73 17.34 -23.82
C ASN A 440 -32.01 18.05 -22.67
N LEU A 441 -32.38 19.29 -22.41
CA LEU A 441 -31.89 20.02 -21.24
C LEU A 441 -32.75 19.66 -20.02
N ASP A 442 -32.35 18.61 -19.33
CA ASP A 442 -32.96 18.10 -18.10
C ASP A 442 -31.88 17.76 -17.06
N ILE A 443 -32.30 17.31 -15.87
CA ILE A 443 -31.37 16.99 -14.77
C ILE A 443 -30.41 15.83 -15.14
N HIS A 444 -30.84 14.93 -16.02
CA HIS A 444 -30.04 13.77 -16.42
C HIS A 444 -28.87 14.17 -17.30
N SER A 445 -29.15 15.00 -18.30
CA SER A 445 -28.13 15.58 -19.17
C SER A 445 -27.25 16.56 -18.39
N TYR A 446 -27.81 17.34 -17.46
CA TYR A 446 -27.02 18.22 -16.57
C TYR A 446 -25.96 17.43 -15.79
N ASN A 447 -26.35 16.34 -15.12
CA ASN A 447 -25.44 15.50 -14.36
C ASN A 447 -24.44 14.75 -15.27
N ALA A 448 -24.89 14.28 -16.44
CA ALA A 448 -24.05 13.49 -17.35
C ALA A 448 -23.00 14.34 -18.08
N TYR A 449 -23.32 15.60 -18.41
CA TYR A 449 -22.41 16.55 -19.04
C TYR A 449 -21.63 17.42 -18.04
N ARG A 450 -21.56 17.02 -16.76
CA ARG A 450 -20.73 17.71 -15.78
C ARG A 450 -19.30 17.86 -16.33
N GLN A 451 -18.72 19.06 -16.15
CA GLN A 451 -17.45 19.41 -16.81
C GLN A 451 -16.20 19.01 -16.03
N TRP A 452 -16.36 18.38 -14.87
CA TRP A 452 -15.24 17.95 -14.04
C TRP A 452 -15.54 16.59 -13.43
N ASP A 453 -14.46 15.88 -13.11
CA ASP A 453 -14.47 14.69 -12.29
C ASP A 453 -13.33 14.77 -11.29
N CYS A 454 -13.44 14.03 -10.19
CA CYS A 454 -12.40 13.95 -9.18
C CYS A 454 -12.14 12.51 -8.81
N GLU A 455 -10.95 12.23 -8.27
CA GLU A 455 -10.58 10.89 -7.80
C GLU A 455 -11.64 10.30 -6.85
N PRO A 456 -11.90 8.97 -6.90
CA PRO A 456 -12.87 8.32 -6.03
C PRO A 456 -12.65 8.68 -4.55
N GLY A 457 -13.69 9.21 -3.91
CA GLY A 457 -13.65 9.63 -2.50
C GLY A 457 -13.12 11.04 -2.24
N ALA A 458 -12.60 11.76 -3.26
CA ALA A 458 -12.23 13.17 -3.14
C ALA A 458 -13.46 14.07 -2.94
N SER A 459 -14.59 13.71 -3.56
CA SER A 459 -15.91 14.23 -3.23
C SER A 459 -16.83 13.10 -2.80
N VAL A 460 -17.48 13.25 -1.64
CA VAL A 460 -18.43 12.26 -1.11
C VAL A 460 -19.81 12.89 -1.11
N SER A 461 -20.71 12.31 -1.92
CA SER A 461 -22.09 12.76 -2.06
C SER A 461 -23.08 11.61 -1.90
N SER A 462 -24.30 11.95 -1.49
CA SER A 462 -25.41 11.01 -1.31
C SER A 462 -26.72 11.64 -1.77
N ILE A 463 -27.59 10.85 -2.39
CA ILE A 463 -28.93 11.27 -2.77
C ILE A 463 -29.84 11.11 -1.55
N VAL A 464 -30.49 12.19 -1.13
CA VAL A 464 -31.43 12.23 -0.02
C VAL A 464 -32.86 11.97 -0.51
N SER A 465 -33.23 12.53 -1.66
CA SER A 465 -34.49 12.24 -2.35
C SER A 465 -34.32 12.34 -3.86
N GLU A 466 -35.04 11.49 -4.60
CA GLU A 466 -35.05 11.51 -6.07
C GLU A 466 -36.19 12.38 -6.62
N GLN A 467 -37.39 12.33 -6.01
CA GLN A 467 -38.57 13.06 -6.46
C GLN A 467 -39.44 13.54 -5.28
N PRO A 468 -40.27 14.59 -5.48
CA PRO A 468 -40.35 15.45 -6.68
C PRO A 468 -39.10 16.33 -6.87
N ASP A 469 -38.42 16.66 -5.77
CA ASP A 469 -37.17 17.40 -5.77
C ASP A 469 -35.98 16.44 -5.72
N TYR A 470 -35.01 16.67 -6.59
CA TYR A 470 -33.74 15.94 -6.58
C TYR A 470 -32.81 16.58 -5.55
N HIS A 471 -32.58 15.89 -4.45
CA HIS A 471 -31.86 16.39 -3.28
C HIS A 471 -30.56 15.62 -3.08
N VAL A 472 -29.43 16.33 -3.14
CA VAL A 472 -28.08 15.78 -2.96
C VAL A 472 -27.39 16.45 -1.78
N ARG A 473 -26.76 15.62 -0.94
CA ARG A 473 -25.92 16.05 0.17
C ARG A 473 -24.46 15.71 -0.11
N VAL A 474 -23.57 16.69 0.05
CA VAL A 474 -22.11 16.50 -0.08
C VAL A 474 -21.46 16.66 1.29
N THR A 475 -20.78 15.62 1.79
CA THR A 475 -20.11 15.64 3.11
C THR A 475 -18.61 15.87 3.02
N ARG A 476 -18.04 15.76 1.81
CA ARG A 476 -16.62 16.00 1.54
C ARG A 476 -16.46 16.71 0.20
N CYS A 477 -15.70 17.80 0.16
CA CYS A 477 -15.52 18.63 -1.03
C CYS A 477 -14.04 19.01 -1.22
N PRO A 478 -13.45 18.72 -2.40
CA PRO A 478 -12.03 18.98 -2.64
C PRO A 478 -11.70 20.49 -2.68
N TRP A 479 -12.64 21.35 -3.10
CA TRP A 479 -12.46 22.80 -3.03
C TRP A 479 -12.30 23.29 -1.59
N GLN A 480 -13.18 22.82 -0.69
CA GLN A 480 -13.13 23.25 0.71
C GLN A 480 -11.86 22.76 1.40
N GLU A 481 -11.43 21.52 1.15
CA GLU A 481 -10.19 20.98 1.70
C GLU A 481 -8.97 21.78 1.22
N ALA A 482 -8.92 22.15 -0.06
CA ALA A 482 -7.88 22.99 -0.62
C ALA A 482 -7.85 24.37 0.08
N TRP A 483 -9.00 25.01 0.21
CA TRP A 483 -9.06 26.33 0.86
C TRP A 483 -8.75 26.28 2.34
N GLN A 484 -9.08 25.20 3.04
CA GLN A 484 -8.68 25.04 4.44
C GLN A 484 -7.16 24.88 4.56
N ARG A 485 -6.55 24.06 3.69
CA ARG A 485 -5.11 23.80 3.68
C ARG A 485 -4.29 25.08 3.52
N TYR A 486 -4.70 25.95 2.60
CA TYR A 486 -3.97 27.16 2.26
C TYR A 486 -4.49 28.43 2.94
N GLY A 487 -5.43 28.30 3.89
CA GLY A 487 -6.00 29.46 4.60
C GLY A 487 -6.77 30.42 3.68
N LEU A 488 -7.46 29.87 2.67
CA LEU A 488 -8.24 30.61 1.68
C LEU A 488 -9.77 30.47 1.87
N THR A 489 -10.24 29.83 2.95
CA THR A 489 -11.66 29.49 3.13
C THR A 489 -12.58 30.72 3.06
N GLU A 490 -12.18 31.83 3.68
CA GLU A 490 -12.94 33.09 3.68
C GLU A 490 -13.03 33.78 2.31
N PHE A 491 -12.17 33.41 1.37
CA PHE A 491 -12.19 33.90 -0.01
C PHE A 491 -12.86 32.90 -0.96
N GLY A 492 -12.70 31.61 -0.68
CA GLY A 492 -13.27 30.52 -1.45
C GLY A 492 -14.78 30.36 -1.27
N ASN A 493 -15.33 30.67 -0.10
CA ASN A 493 -16.77 30.54 0.17
C ASN A 493 -17.68 31.27 -0.84
N TYR A 494 -17.25 32.44 -1.34
CA TYR A 494 -17.95 33.19 -2.39
C TYR A 494 -18.14 32.38 -3.68
N TYR A 495 -17.23 31.45 -4.00
CA TYR A 495 -17.44 30.52 -5.11
C TYR A 495 -18.69 29.69 -4.89
N CYS A 496 -18.82 29.07 -3.71
CA CYS A 496 -19.97 28.24 -3.35
C CYS A 496 -21.28 29.03 -3.30
N ASP A 497 -21.23 30.32 -2.98
CA ASP A 497 -22.44 31.17 -2.91
C ASP A 497 -23.10 31.39 -4.29
N TYR A 498 -22.28 31.39 -5.35
CA TYR A 498 -22.72 31.81 -6.68
C TYR A 498 -22.62 30.73 -7.76
N ILE A 499 -21.62 29.85 -7.70
CA ILE A 499 -21.24 29.00 -8.85
C ILE A 499 -22.35 28.04 -9.28
N ASP A 500 -22.93 27.26 -8.35
CA ASP A 500 -23.81 26.15 -8.71
C ASP A 500 -25.15 26.66 -9.24
N LYS A 501 -25.65 27.76 -8.67
CA LYS A 501 -26.86 28.45 -9.15
C LYS A 501 -26.63 29.03 -10.55
N ALA A 502 -25.52 29.71 -10.77
CA ALA A 502 -25.17 30.28 -12.06
C ALA A 502 -24.94 29.20 -13.13
N LEU A 503 -24.31 28.09 -12.76
CA LEU A 503 -24.09 26.94 -13.64
C LEU A 503 -25.41 26.26 -14.02
N THR A 504 -26.32 26.06 -13.07
CA THR A 504 -27.68 25.55 -13.34
C THR A 504 -28.46 26.49 -14.25
N GLN A 505 -28.41 27.80 -13.98
CA GLN A 505 -29.05 28.83 -14.81
C GLN A 505 -28.47 28.85 -16.24
N GLY A 506 -27.15 28.73 -16.38
CA GLY A 506 -26.47 28.70 -17.67
C GLY A 506 -26.82 27.45 -18.48
N PHE A 507 -27.04 26.32 -17.82
CA PHE A 507 -27.50 25.10 -18.47
C PHE A 507 -28.95 25.22 -18.97
N GLY A 508 -29.83 25.84 -18.18
CA GLY A 508 -31.21 26.08 -18.53
C GLY A 508 -32.10 24.85 -18.39
N GLY A 509 -33.03 24.64 -19.34
CA GLY A 509 -33.95 23.49 -19.32
C GLY A 509 -35.08 23.58 -18.29
N GLY A 510 -35.27 24.74 -17.64
CA GLY A 510 -36.24 24.91 -16.57
C GLY A 510 -35.77 24.41 -15.20
N LEU A 511 -34.51 24.00 -15.06
CA LEU A 511 -33.94 23.56 -13.79
C LEU A 511 -33.80 24.73 -12.81
N GLU A 512 -34.35 24.58 -11.60
CA GLU A 512 -34.20 25.53 -10.50
C GLU A 512 -33.43 24.87 -9.35
N LEU A 513 -32.24 25.38 -9.03
CA LEU A 513 -31.41 24.89 -7.93
C LEU A 513 -31.52 25.80 -6.69
N ARG A 514 -31.87 25.20 -5.55
CA ARG A 514 -31.69 25.79 -4.22
C ARG A 514 -30.45 25.21 -3.57
N VAL A 515 -29.55 26.09 -3.13
CA VAL A 515 -28.37 25.75 -2.33
C VAL A 515 -28.65 26.21 -0.90
N GLY A 516 -28.62 25.27 0.05
CA GLY A 516 -28.87 25.51 1.46
C GLY A 516 -27.57 25.70 2.24
N LYS A 517 -27.22 24.69 3.05
CA LYS A 517 -25.97 24.63 3.81
C LYS A 517 -24.76 24.44 2.89
N THR A 518 -23.59 24.91 3.30
CA THR A 518 -22.33 24.65 2.58
C THR A 518 -21.17 24.41 3.53
N LEU A 519 -20.31 23.45 3.18
CA LEU A 519 -19.09 23.12 3.93
C LEU A 519 -18.16 24.35 4.09
N SER A 520 -18.15 25.26 3.11
CA SER A 520 -17.31 26.46 3.13
C SER A 520 -17.74 27.52 4.15
N HIS A 521 -19.00 27.50 4.58
CA HIS A 521 -19.48 28.33 5.68
C HIS A 521 -19.47 27.60 7.04
N GLY A 522 -18.82 26.44 7.12
CA GLY A 522 -18.63 25.68 8.36
C GLY A 522 -19.77 24.72 8.71
N ASP A 523 -20.72 24.50 7.81
CA ASP A 523 -21.73 23.45 7.99
C ASP A 523 -21.12 22.05 7.87
N SER A 524 -21.82 21.04 8.38
CA SER A 524 -21.41 19.63 8.29
C SER A 524 -21.56 19.01 6.90
N PHE A 525 -22.24 19.68 5.97
CA PHE A 525 -22.46 19.22 4.60
C PHE A 525 -22.95 20.35 3.69
N CYS A 526 -22.75 20.20 2.37
CA CYS A 526 -23.45 21.00 1.37
C CYS A 526 -24.81 20.40 1.02
N ASP A 527 -25.79 21.27 0.78
CA ASP A 527 -27.18 20.92 0.50
C ASP A 527 -27.63 21.48 -0.86
N PHE A 528 -27.89 20.60 -1.82
CA PHE A 528 -28.28 20.94 -3.19
C PHE A 528 -29.64 20.33 -3.54
N ILE A 529 -30.62 21.16 -3.87
CA ILE A 529 -32.00 20.76 -4.14
C ILE A 529 -32.43 21.31 -5.50
N TRP A 530 -32.54 20.46 -6.51
CA TRP A 530 -33.15 20.82 -7.79
C TRP A 530 -34.66 20.58 -7.72
N LEU A 531 -35.45 21.64 -7.86
CA LEU A 531 -36.90 21.61 -7.68
C LEU A 531 -37.60 21.00 -8.89
N ASP A 532 -38.55 20.11 -8.64
CA ASP A 532 -39.38 19.44 -9.67
C ASP A 532 -38.55 18.93 -10.86
N ALA A 533 -37.33 18.44 -10.57
CA ALA A 533 -36.32 18.14 -11.57
C ALA A 533 -36.58 16.83 -12.32
N GLY A 534 -37.54 16.03 -11.84
CA GLY A 534 -37.96 14.78 -12.49
C GLY A 534 -36.87 13.69 -12.50
N TYR A 535 -35.96 13.69 -11.53
CA TYR A 535 -34.85 12.73 -11.51
C TYR A 535 -35.35 11.28 -11.36
N ASP A 536 -34.87 10.40 -12.22
CA ASP A 536 -34.97 8.94 -12.13
C ASP A 536 -33.58 8.29 -12.30
N ALA A 537 -33.19 7.42 -11.35
CA ALA A 537 -31.87 6.80 -11.34
C ALA A 537 -31.59 5.92 -12.57
N LYS A 538 -32.61 5.23 -13.10
CA LYS A 538 -32.46 4.37 -14.30
C LYS A 538 -32.17 5.20 -15.54
N THR A 539 -32.89 6.31 -15.70
CA THR A 539 -32.70 7.25 -16.80
C THR A 539 -31.34 7.94 -16.67
N GLN A 540 -30.94 8.34 -15.46
CA GLN A 540 -29.60 8.87 -15.20
C GLN A 540 -28.51 7.91 -15.65
N GLN A 541 -28.60 6.63 -15.26
CA GLN A 541 -27.62 5.62 -15.65
C GLN A 541 -27.56 5.42 -17.17
N ALA A 542 -28.70 5.40 -17.84
CA ALA A 542 -28.77 5.27 -19.30
C ALA A 542 -28.15 6.47 -20.03
N VAL A 543 -28.41 7.70 -19.56
CA VAL A 543 -27.85 8.92 -20.13
C VAL A 543 -26.33 8.99 -19.89
N SER A 544 -25.88 8.76 -18.65
CA SER A 544 -24.45 8.74 -18.31
C SER A 544 -23.67 7.69 -19.12
N HIS A 545 -24.24 6.49 -19.34
CA HIS A 545 -23.64 5.48 -20.20
C HIS A 545 -23.53 5.95 -21.66
N ARG A 546 -24.50 6.70 -22.19
CA ARG A 546 -24.44 7.18 -23.58
C ARG A 546 -23.47 8.35 -23.77
N VAL A 547 -23.26 9.16 -22.73
CA VAL A 547 -22.34 10.31 -22.76
C VAL A 547 -20.89 9.87 -22.62
N HIS A 548 -20.60 8.79 -21.88
CA HIS A 548 -19.24 8.25 -21.66
C HIS A 548 -18.21 9.32 -21.24
N GLY A 549 -18.61 10.28 -20.39
CA GLY A 549 -17.74 11.36 -19.93
C GLY A 549 -17.44 12.45 -20.97
N ALA A 550 -18.13 12.45 -22.12
CA ALA A 550 -18.06 13.53 -23.09
C ALA A 550 -18.56 14.84 -22.45
N GLY A 551 -17.61 15.70 -22.08
CA GLY A 551 -17.87 16.97 -21.40
C GLY A 551 -16.89 17.29 -20.28
N ILE A 552 -16.18 16.29 -19.76
CA ILE A 552 -15.11 16.49 -18.77
C ILE A 552 -13.97 17.29 -19.41
N MET A 553 -13.61 18.40 -18.77
CA MET A 553 -12.51 19.27 -19.15
C MET A 553 -11.25 18.92 -18.35
N GLY A 554 -10.08 19.15 -18.95
CA GLY A 554 -8.83 19.13 -18.18
C GLY A 554 -8.79 20.28 -17.18
N TRP A 555 -8.20 20.08 -16.00
CA TRP A 555 -8.09 21.12 -14.98
C TRP A 555 -7.31 22.35 -15.44
N LYS A 556 -6.38 22.20 -16.40
CA LYS A 556 -5.72 23.31 -17.09
C LYS A 556 -6.73 24.20 -17.80
N GLU A 557 -7.46 23.61 -18.75
CA GLU A 557 -8.48 24.29 -19.55
C GLU A 557 -9.53 24.95 -18.65
N MET A 558 -9.99 24.23 -17.62
CA MET A 558 -11.00 24.74 -16.68
C MET A 558 -10.51 25.95 -15.86
N THR A 559 -9.22 25.97 -15.51
CA THR A 559 -8.60 27.08 -14.75
C THR A 559 -8.24 28.25 -15.65
N GLU A 560 -7.78 28.00 -16.88
CA GLU A 560 -7.61 29.04 -17.90
C GLU A 560 -8.95 29.73 -18.21
N ASP A 561 -10.03 28.95 -18.38
CA ASP A 561 -11.38 29.49 -18.61
C ASP A 561 -11.86 30.37 -17.45
N LEU A 562 -11.56 29.99 -16.20
CA LEU A 562 -11.81 30.82 -15.03
C LEU A 562 -11.04 32.13 -15.11
N CYS A 563 -9.72 32.05 -15.31
CA CYS A 563 -8.84 33.21 -15.40
C CYS A 563 -9.30 34.18 -16.48
N THR A 564 -9.54 33.71 -17.71
CA THR A 564 -10.01 34.55 -18.82
C THR A 564 -11.38 35.17 -18.54
N THR A 565 -12.29 34.43 -17.91
CA THR A 565 -13.62 34.97 -17.56
C THR A 565 -13.50 36.08 -16.52
N CYS A 566 -12.73 35.86 -15.46
CA CYS A 566 -12.46 36.86 -14.44
C CYS A 566 -11.75 38.09 -15.01
N THR A 567 -10.76 37.90 -15.89
CA THR A 567 -10.07 38.99 -16.61
C THR A 567 -11.07 39.85 -17.37
N SER A 568 -11.94 39.24 -18.20
CA SER A 568 -12.96 39.98 -18.97
C SER A 568 -13.90 40.78 -18.07
N VAL A 569 -14.41 40.17 -16.99
CA VAL A 569 -15.33 40.83 -16.07
C VAL A 569 -14.65 42.00 -15.35
N LEU A 570 -13.42 41.80 -14.88
CA LEU A 570 -12.67 42.84 -14.16
C LEU A 570 -12.30 43.99 -15.09
N THR A 571 -11.88 43.72 -16.32
CA THR A 571 -11.58 44.76 -17.32
C THR A 571 -12.83 45.58 -17.68
N GLU A 572 -14.00 44.96 -17.75
CA GLU A 572 -15.26 45.66 -18.00
C GLU A 572 -15.67 46.56 -16.83
N HIS A 573 -15.59 46.06 -15.59
CA HIS A 573 -16.15 46.74 -14.43
C HIS A 573 -15.17 47.69 -13.73
N VAL A 574 -13.87 47.36 -13.73
CA VAL A 574 -12.81 48.11 -13.04
C VAL A 574 -11.52 48.15 -13.87
N PRO A 575 -11.54 48.70 -15.10
CA PRO A 575 -10.40 48.65 -16.04
C PRO A 575 -9.08 49.17 -15.44
N GLN A 576 -9.12 50.18 -14.59
CA GLN A 576 -7.91 50.75 -13.98
C GLN A 576 -7.31 49.85 -12.88
N LEU A 577 -8.11 49.01 -12.23
CA LEU A 577 -7.67 48.12 -11.15
C LEU A 577 -7.48 46.68 -11.62
N ALA A 578 -8.07 46.29 -12.75
CA ALA A 578 -8.01 44.93 -13.27
C ALA A 578 -6.57 44.41 -13.41
N PRO A 579 -5.60 45.14 -14.02
CA PRO A 579 -4.23 44.65 -14.11
C PRO A 579 -3.56 44.44 -12.74
N ILE A 580 -3.92 45.27 -11.75
CA ILE A 580 -3.37 45.18 -10.39
C ILE A 580 -3.95 43.96 -9.67
N ILE A 581 -5.27 43.72 -9.79
CA ILE A 581 -5.96 42.57 -9.22
C ILE A 581 -5.41 41.27 -9.82
N LEU A 582 -5.32 41.18 -11.14
CA LEU A 582 -4.89 39.97 -11.84
C LEU A 582 -3.43 39.63 -11.53
N ARG A 583 -2.54 40.62 -11.51
CA ARG A 583 -1.15 40.43 -11.08
C ARG A 583 -1.06 39.99 -9.61
N LYS A 584 -1.89 40.57 -8.73
CA LYS A 584 -1.91 40.18 -7.32
C LYS A 584 -2.43 38.75 -7.13
N ALA A 585 -3.41 38.32 -7.94
CA ALA A 585 -3.90 36.94 -7.94
C ALA A 585 -2.81 35.95 -8.36
N LEU A 586 -2.06 36.25 -9.42
CA LEU A 586 -0.89 35.46 -9.84
C LEU A 586 0.18 35.40 -8.76
N LEU A 587 0.50 36.52 -8.10
CA LEU A 587 1.46 36.55 -7.00
C LEU A 587 0.99 35.68 -5.82
N ASN A 588 -0.27 35.80 -5.42
CA ASN A 588 -0.85 34.97 -4.36
C ASN A 588 -0.78 33.47 -4.72
N PHE A 589 -0.98 33.12 -5.99
CA PHE A 589 -0.88 31.74 -6.47
C PHE A 589 0.59 31.26 -6.52
N SER A 590 1.51 32.12 -6.98
CA SER A 590 2.94 31.86 -7.01
C SER A 590 3.56 31.69 -5.62
N GLU A 591 3.06 32.41 -4.61
CA GLU A 591 3.46 32.21 -3.21
C GLU A 591 3.12 30.80 -2.70
N ILE A 592 2.12 30.13 -3.28
CA ILE A 592 1.69 28.78 -2.90
C ILE A 592 2.39 27.71 -3.73
N TYR A 593 2.47 27.88 -5.05
CA TYR A 593 2.91 26.84 -5.99
C TYR A 593 4.18 27.18 -6.79
N GLY A 594 4.82 28.31 -6.53
CA GLY A 594 6.02 28.76 -7.24
C GLY A 594 5.73 29.58 -8.51
N GLU A 595 6.74 30.29 -9.00
CA GLU A 595 6.65 31.13 -10.21
C GLU A 595 6.41 30.32 -11.48
N GLU A 596 6.98 29.11 -11.56
CA GLU A 596 6.88 28.26 -12.75
C GLU A 596 5.44 27.85 -13.04
N LEU A 597 4.71 27.32 -12.05
CA LEU A 597 3.31 26.96 -12.25
C LEU A 597 2.42 28.20 -12.49
N ALA A 598 2.70 29.29 -11.78
CA ALA A 598 1.97 30.55 -11.97
C ALA A 598 2.09 31.09 -13.41
N SER A 599 3.26 30.91 -14.05
CA SER A 599 3.49 31.33 -15.43
C SER A 599 2.54 30.67 -16.44
N THR A 600 2.01 29.48 -16.11
CA THR A 600 0.99 28.79 -16.93
C THR A 600 -0.25 29.66 -17.15
N PHE A 601 -0.61 30.47 -16.16
CA PHE A 601 -1.83 31.30 -16.20
C PHE A 601 -1.54 32.78 -16.50
N GLU A 602 -0.28 33.16 -16.68
CA GLU A 602 0.09 34.56 -16.97
C GLU A 602 -0.63 35.10 -18.19
N SER A 603 -0.69 34.31 -19.27
CA SER A 603 -1.35 34.72 -20.51
C SER A 603 -2.86 34.96 -20.35
N CYS A 604 -3.52 34.26 -19.42
CA CYS A 604 -4.95 34.41 -19.17
C CYS A 604 -5.29 35.58 -18.23
N LEU A 605 -4.29 36.07 -17.49
CA LEU A 605 -4.39 37.10 -16.45
C LEU A 605 -3.64 38.40 -16.84
N GLN A 606 -3.22 38.52 -18.11
CA GLN A 606 -2.70 39.75 -18.71
C GLN A 606 -3.71 40.31 -19.73
N GLU A 607 -3.78 41.63 -19.87
CA GLU A 607 -4.58 42.26 -20.94
C GLU A 607 -4.01 41.86 -22.30
N SER A 608 -4.89 41.40 -23.20
CA SER A 608 -4.60 41.25 -24.63
C SER A 608 -4.52 42.60 -25.34
#